data_AF-A0A9D6P7U3-F1
#
_entry.id   AF-A0A9D6P7U3-F1
#
_cell.length_a   1.000
_cell.length_b   1.000
_cell.length_c   1.000
_cell.angle_alpha   90.00
_cell.angle_beta   90.00
_cell.angle_gamma   90.00
#
_symmetry.space_group_name_H-M   'P 1'
#
loop_
_entity.id
_entity.type
_entity.pdbx_description
1 polymer ?
#
loop_
_entity_poly.entity_id
_entity_poly.type
_entity_poly.pdbx_seq_one_letter_code
_entity_poly.pdbx_strand_id
1 'polypeptide(L)' 'QEFNQRLTDWLIEYNSIRPHKTLDYKSPLEYLDNYYQKVSPRYSSLTNY' A
#
# COMPACT_ATOMS: atom_id res chain seq x y z
N GLN A 1 -6.46 12.60 20.08
CA GLN A 1 -6.20 12.70 18.62
C GLN A 1 -4.90 12.03 18.18
N GLU A 2 -4.13 11.42 19.09
CA GLU A 2 -2.80 10.85 18.81
C GLU A 2 -2.83 9.46 18.16
N PHE A 3 -3.87 8.66 18.42
CA PHE A 3 -3.93 7.29 17.90
C PHE A 3 -3.95 7.24 16.37
N ASN A 4 -4.82 8.03 15.73
CA ASN A 4 -4.90 8.07 14.26
C ASN A 4 -3.60 8.56 13.64
N GLN A 5 -2.92 9.54 14.25
CA GLN A 5 -1.62 10.04 13.76
C GLN A 5 -0.56 8.95 13.80
N ARG A 6 -0.41 8.27 14.94
CA ARG A 6 0.53 7.15 15.10
C ARG A 6 0.21 5.99 14.16
N LEU A 7 -1.08 5.71 13.95
CA LEU A 7 -1.52 4.71 12.98
C LEU A 7 -1.14 5.11 11.55
N THR A 8 -1.35 6.38 11.19
CA THR A 8 -0.95 6.90 9.88
C THR A 8 0.56 6.81 9.68
N ASP A 9 1.37 7.21 10.67
CA ASP A 9 2.83 7.12 10.61
C ASP A 9 3.28 5.67 10.39
N TRP A 10 2.70 4.73 11.15
CA TRP A 10 2.99 3.31 11.00
C TRP A 10 2.59 2.77 9.61
N LEU A 11 1.44 3.20 9.07
CA LEU A 11 1.00 2.81 7.73
C LEU A 11 1.93 3.35 6.64
N ILE A 12 2.46 4.57 6.80
CA ILE A 12 3.43 5.15 5.84
C ILE A 12 4.71 4.30 5.84
N GLU A 13 5.26 4.00 7.02
CA GLU A 13 6.48 3.20 7.15
C GLU A 13 6.28 1.79 6.57
N TYR A 14 5.21 1.11 6.97
CA TYR A 14 4.92 -0.25 6.53
C TYR A 14 4.74 -0.36 5.01
N ASN A 15 3.96 0.56 4.42
CA ASN A 15 3.60 0.46 2.99
C ASN A 15 4.71 0.99 2.06
N SER A 16 5.53 1.93 2.52
CA SER A 16 6.43 2.67 1.64
C SER A 16 7.92 2.40 1.89
N ILE A 17 8.30 2.09 3.13
CA ILE A 17 9.72 2.02 3.54
C ILE A 17 10.14 0.60 3.86
N ARG A 18 9.28 -0.17 4.54
CA ARG A 18 9.67 -1.46 5.10
C ARG A 18 9.83 -2.53 4.02
N PRO A 19 11.01 -3.17 3.89
CA PRO A 19 11.20 -4.27 2.96
C PRO A 19 10.59 -5.56 3.51
N HIS A 20 9.89 -6.31 2.65
CA HIS A 20 9.24 -7.57 3.03
C HIS A 20 9.88 -8.74 2.29
N LYS A 21 10.37 -9.73 3.04
CA LYS A 21 11.08 -10.90 2.47
C LYS A 21 10.22 -11.69 1.48
N THR A 22 8.91 -11.78 1.72
CA THR A 22 7.95 -12.44 0.82
C THR A 22 7.69 -11.65 -0.47
N LEU A 23 8.09 -10.38 -0.52
CA LEU A 23 7.99 -9.50 -1.68
C LEU A 23 9.37 -9.22 -2.29
N ASP A 24 10.29 -10.17 -2.20
CA ASP A 24 11.68 -10.03 -2.66
C ASP A 24 12.41 -8.82 -2.05
N TYR A 25 12.16 -8.56 -0.77
CA TYR A 25 12.68 -7.41 -0.03
C TYR A 25 12.23 -6.04 -0.53
N LYS A 26 11.09 -5.99 -1.23
CA LYS A 26 10.42 -4.73 -1.61
C LYS A 26 9.40 -4.29 -0.57
N SER A 27 9.09 -3.00 -0.55
CA SER A 27 7.91 -2.49 0.14
C SER A 27 6.63 -2.87 -0.61
N PRO A 28 5.46 -2.84 0.04
CA PRO A 28 4.18 -3.11 -0.62
C PRO A 28 3.93 -2.22 -1.84
N LEU A 29 4.25 -0.92 -1.76
CA LEU A 29 4.10 0.01 -2.88
C LEU A 29 5.09 -0.28 -4.02
N GLU A 30 6.35 -0.55 -3.70
CA GLU A 30 7.34 -0.95 -4.72
C GLU A 30 6.95 -2.25 -5.43
N TYR A 31 6.41 -3.22 -4.69
CA TYR A 31 5.88 -4.44 -5.28
C TYR A 31 4.69 -4.11 -6.18
N LEU A 32 3.75 -3.28 -5.72
CA LEU A 32 2.62 -2.82 -6.53
C LEU A 32 3.08 -2.19 -7.85
N ASP A 33 4.01 -1.24 -7.84
CA ASP A 33 4.47 -0.56 -9.06
C ASP A 33 5.07 -1.52 -10.10
N ASN A 34 5.70 -2.61 -9.63
CA ASN A 34 6.20 -3.67 -10.49
C ASN A 34 5.09 -4.55 -11.09
N TYR A 35 3.97 -4.72 -10.38
CA TYR A 35 2.85 -5.57 -10.79
C TYR A 35 1.74 -4.82 -11.56
N TYR A 36 1.50 -3.54 -11.25
CA TYR A 36 0.43 -2.73 -11.85
C TYR A 36 0.70 -2.30 -13.29
N GLN A 37 1.94 -2.40 -13.77
CA GLN A 37 2.21 -2.38 -15.21
C GLN A 37 1.54 -3.54 -15.97
N LYS A 38 1.10 -4.59 -15.26
CA LYS A 38 0.51 -5.81 -15.84
C LYS A 38 -0.98 -6.00 -15.51
N VAL A 39 -1.60 -5.14 -14.71
CA VAL A 39 -3.02 -5.29 -14.30
C VAL A 39 -3.87 -4.09 -14.68
N SER A 40 -5.17 -4.33 -14.89
CA SER A 40 -6.15 -3.29 -15.23
C SER A 40 -6.23 -2.21 -14.14
N PRO A 41 -6.49 -0.93 -14.48
CA PRO A 41 -6.70 0.13 -13.51
C PRO A 41 -7.76 -0.23 -12.47
N ARG A 42 -7.52 0.14 -11.22
CA ARG A 42 -8.47 -0.10 -10.12
C ARG A 42 -9.60 0.94 -10.23
N TYR A 43 -10.80 0.50 -10.59
CA TYR A 43 -11.99 1.36 -10.61
C TYR A 43 -12.69 1.33 -9.25
N SER A 44 -13.14 2.49 -8.79
CA SER A 44 -13.97 2.60 -7.60
C SER A 44 -15.31 1.91 -7.86
N SER A 45 -15.65 0.91 -7.06
CA SER A 45 -17.00 0.36 -7.04
C SER A 45 -17.92 1.38 -6.36
N LEU A 46 -18.67 2.13 -7.16
CA LEU A 46 -19.75 2.98 -6.66
C LEU A 46 -20.77 2.11 -5.93
N THR A 47 -20.80 2.20 -4.60
CA THR A 47 -21.93 1.74 -3.80
C THR A 47 -22.86 2.91 -3.60
N ASN A 48 -23.95 2.96 -4.37
CA ASN A 48 -25.03 3.91 -4.11
C ASN A 48 -25.75 3.46 -2.83
N TYR A 49 -25.80 4.34 -1.84
CA TYR A 49 -26.60 4.20 -0.62
C TYR A 49 -28.01 4.72 -0.84
#